data_AF-A0A973JFK7-F1
#
_entry.id   AF-A0A973JFK7-F1
#
_cell.length_a   1.000
_cell.length_b   1.000
_cell.length_c   1.000
_cell.angle_alpha   90.00
_cell.angle_beta   90.00
_cell.angle_gamma   90.00
#
_symmetry.space_group_name_H-M   'P 1'
#
loop_
_entity.id
_entity.type
_entity.pdbx_description
1 polymer ?
#
loop_
_entity_poly.entity_id
_entity_poly.type
_entity_poly.pdbx_seq_one_letter_code
_entity_poly.pdbx_strand_id
1 'polypeptide(L)'
;FWLYLVNAVLLINHEIDSAYWKEWELFNIPGGLTGFLLLHFPILMIILWGLILVSKHTFEGLIFSFMLCFGGIFAFAVHTYFLKKGREEFNTPISKFILAAILVVSVAQLVTTIYVMIH
;
A
#
# COMPACT_ATOMS: atom_id res chain seq x y z
N PHE A 1 -11.37 -2.86 -11.09
CA PHE A 1 -11.91 -3.32 -9.80
C PHE A 1 -11.01 -4.36 -9.12
N TRP A 2 -10.90 -5.60 -9.63
CA TRP A 2 -10.19 -6.69 -8.92
C TRP A 2 -8.72 -6.40 -8.58
N LEU A 3 -7.96 -5.79 -9.50
CA LEU A 3 -6.59 -5.38 -9.23
C LEU A 3 -6.51 -4.41 -8.02
N TYR A 4 -7.40 -3.41 -7.97
CA TYR A 4 -7.49 -2.48 -6.85
C TYR A 4 -7.83 -3.20 -5.54
N LEU A 5 -8.82 -4.11 -5.55
CA LEU A 5 -9.20 -4.87 -4.36
C LEU A 5 -8.04 -5.70 -3.81
N VAL A 6 -7.37 -6.45 -4.68
CA VAL A 6 -6.21 -7.28 -4.28
C VAL A 6 -5.08 -6.40 -3.76
N ASN A 7 -4.79 -5.28 -4.43
CA ASN A 7 -3.75 -4.35 -3.99
C ASN A 7 -4.07 -3.75 -2.62
N ALA A 8 -5.33 -3.33 -2.41
CA ALA A 8 -5.79 -2.82 -1.13
C ALA A 8 -5.64 -3.87 -0.01
N VAL A 9 -6.02 -5.12 -0.25
CA VAL A 9 -5.84 -6.21 0.73
C VAL A 9 -4.37 -6.44 1.05
N LEU A 10 -3.49 -6.44 0.05
CA LEU A 10 -2.06 -6.61 0.25
C LEU A 10 -1.45 -5.46 1.06
N LEU A 11 -1.80 -4.21 0.73
CA LEU A 11 -1.34 -3.04 1.48
C LEU A 11 -1.88 -3.03 2.91
N ILE A 12 -3.15 -3.36 3.13
CA ILE A 12 -3.71 -3.47 4.48
C ILE A 12 -2.98 -4.56 5.29
N ASN A 13 -2.71 -5.72 4.70
CA ASN A 13 -1.93 -6.77 5.38
C ASN A 13 -0.49 -6.34 5.65
N HIS A 14 0.10 -5.56 4.76
CA HIS A 14 1.40 -4.94 5.01
C HIS A 14 1.34 -3.99 6.20
N GLU A 15 0.34 -3.12 6.32
CA GLU A 15 0.20 -2.23 7.48
C GLU A 15 -0.04 -2.98 8.81
N ILE A 16 -0.69 -4.15 8.75
CA ILE A 16 -0.81 -5.04 9.91
C ILE A 16 0.57 -5.58 10.32
N ASP A 17 1.40 -5.99 9.36
CA ASP A 17 2.80 -6.39 9.59
C ASP A 17 3.64 -5.19 10.08
N SER A 18 3.42 -4.00 9.53
CA SER A 18 4.07 -2.75 9.95
C SER A 18 3.78 -2.40 11.40
N ALA A 19 2.56 -2.66 11.88
CA ALA A 19 2.22 -2.49 13.27
C ALA A 19 2.98 -3.47 14.19
N TYR A 20 3.20 -4.70 13.76
CA TYR A 20 4.02 -5.68 14.49
C TYR A 20 5.49 -5.21 14.57
N TRP A 21 6.04 -4.71 13.47
CA TRP A 21 7.41 -4.16 13.40
C TRP A 21 7.58 -2.77 14.01
N LYS A 22 6.50 -2.21 14.58
CA LYS A 22 6.48 -0.86 15.15
C LYS A 22 7.02 0.18 14.18
N GLU A 23 6.51 0.18 12.96
CA GLU A 23 7.00 1.02 11.87
C GLU A 23 6.98 2.53 12.20
N TRP A 24 6.17 2.96 13.17
CA TRP A 24 6.25 4.31 13.74
C TRP A 24 7.63 4.65 14.34
N GLU A 25 8.39 3.69 14.85
CA GLU A 25 9.77 3.87 15.30
C GLU A 25 10.74 3.99 14.10
N LEU A 26 10.47 3.25 13.01
CA LEU A 26 11.26 3.30 11.77
C LEU A 26 11.14 4.66 11.06
N PHE A 27 9.94 5.22 11.03
CA PHE A 27 9.65 6.52 10.40
C PHE A 27 9.61 7.70 11.37
N ASN A 28 9.90 7.48 12.67
CA ASN A 28 9.83 8.51 13.72
C ASN A 28 8.46 9.22 13.77
N ILE A 29 7.37 8.46 13.62
CA ILE A 29 6.01 8.99 13.72
C ILE A 29 5.70 9.29 15.19
N PRO A 30 5.28 10.53 15.54
CA PRO A 30 4.98 10.89 16.92
C PRO A 30 3.75 10.16 17.45
N GLY A 31 3.70 9.93 18.76
CA GLY A 31 2.54 9.31 19.42
C GLY A 31 2.51 7.78 19.39
N GLY A 32 3.57 7.13 18.90
CA GLY A 32 3.72 5.67 18.91
C GLY A 32 2.56 4.96 18.23
N LEU A 33 2.07 3.87 18.83
CA LEU A 33 0.91 3.13 18.33
C LEU A 33 -0.34 4.00 18.15
N THR A 34 -0.61 4.93 19.08
CA THR A 34 -1.78 5.81 18.98
C THR A 34 -1.70 6.72 17.76
N GLY A 35 -0.54 7.35 17.53
CA GLY A 35 -0.30 8.16 16.34
C GLY A 35 -0.40 7.34 15.05
N PHE A 36 0.16 6.13 15.06
CA PHE A 36 0.07 5.19 13.95
C PHE A 36 -1.39 4.86 13.60
N LEU A 37 -2.21 4.47 14.57
CA LEU A 37 -3.63 4.16 14.33
C LEU A 37 -4.43 5.39 13.85
N LEU A 38 -4.21 6.56 14.46
CA LEU A 38 -4.89 7.79 14.06
C LEU A 38 -4.56 8.21 12.61
N LEU A 39 -3.33 7.95 12.15
CA LEU A 39 -2.94 8.14 10.75
C LEU A 39 -3.62 7.12 9.83
N HIS A 40 -3.77 5.87 10.28
CA HIS A 40 -4.33 4.80 9.47
C HIS A 40 -5.85 4.89 9.27
N PHE A 41 -6.60 5.40 10.24
CA PHE A 41 -8.06 5.61 10.06
C PHE A 41 -8.42 6.37 8.77
N PRO A 42 -7.90 7.58 8.51
CA PRO A 42 -8.19 8.29 7.27
C PRO A 42 -7.56 7.62 6.05
N ILE A 43 -6.37 7.03 6.14
CA ILE A 43 -5.74 6.32 5.01
C ILE A 43 -6.59 5.15 4.56
N LEU A 44 -7.04 4.29 5.46
CA LEU A 44 -7.88 3.15 5.14
C LEU A 44 -9.25 3.59 4.60
N MET A 45 -9.82 4.67 5.13
CA MET A 45 -11.04 5.25 4.60
C MET A 45 -10.87 5.71 3.15
N ILE A 46 -9.77 6.40 2.82
CA ILE A 46 -9.41 6.83 1.45
C ILE A 46 -9.25 5.62 0.53
N ILE A 47 -8.53 4.57 0.96
CA ILE A 47 -8.32 3.35 0.17
C ILE A 47 -9.66 2.68 -0.15
N LEU A 48 -10.52 2.49 0.85
CA LEU A 48 -11.82 1.82 0.68
C LEU A 48 -12.83 2.70 -0.08
N TRP A 49 -12.78 4.02 0.09
CA TRP A 49 -13.56 4.95 -0.73
C TRP A 49 -13.15 4.87 -2.20
N GLY A 50 -11.85 4.83 -2.48
CA GLY A 50 -11.32 4.62 -3.82
C GLY A 50 -11.80 3.32 -4.46
N LEU A 51 -11.95 2.24 -3.68
CA LEU A 51 -12.53 0.98 -4.18
C LEU A 51 -13.97 1.17 -4.69
N ILE A 52 -14.80 1.96 -3.99
CA ILE A 52 -16.17 2.29 -4.40
C ILE A 52 -16.15 3.13 -5.69
N LEU A 53 -15.23 4.09 -5.81
CA LEU A 53 -15.13 4.93 -7.01
C LEU A 53 -14.64 4.13 -8.23
N VAL A 54 -13.69 3.22 -8.03
CA VAL A 54 -13.20 2.29 -9.06
C VAL A 54 -14.29 1.32 -9.49
N SER A 55 -15.14 0.83 -8.58
CA SER A 55 -16.25 -0.06 -8.94
C SER A 55 -17.34 0.66 -9.73
N LYS A 56 -17.50 1.97 -9.53
CA LYS A 56 -18.41 2.83 -10.29
C LYS A 56 -17.84 3.35 -11.62
N HIS A 57 -16.61 2.96 -11.99
CA HIS A 57 -15.95 3.39 -13.23
C HIS A 57 -15.85 4.91 -13.38
N THR A 58 -15.61 5.62 -12.29
CA THR A 58 -15.47 7.10 -12.27
C THR A 58 -14.05 7.54 -12.59
N PHE A 59 -13.88 8.78 -13.08
CA PHE A 59 -12.56 9.36 -13.33
C PHE A 59 -11.77 9.53 -12.02
N GLU A 60 -12.44 9.94 -10.94
CA GLU A 60 -11.86 9.99 -9.60
C GLU A 60 -11.38 8.61 -9.17
N GLY A 61 -12.11 7.55 -9.49
CA GLY A 61 -11.67 6.17 -9.28
C GLY A 61 -10.30 5.87 -9.90
N LEU A 62 -10.01 6.40 -11.09
CA LEU A 62 -8.69 6.25 -11.73
C LEU A 62 -7.60 7.01 -10.94
N ILE A 63 -7.89 8.20 -10.43
CA ILE A 63 -6.96 8.97 -9.57
C ILE A 63 -6.61 8.16 -8.32
N PHE A 64 -7.62 7.63 -7.62
CA PHE A 64 -7.39 6.78 -6.45
C PHE A 64 -6.63 5.49 -6.82
N SER A 65 -6.89 4.93 -8.00
CA SER A 65 -6.13 3.77 -8.50
C SER A 65 -4.65 4.10 -8.66
N PHE A 66 -4.29 5.26 -9.22
CA PHE A 66 -2.90 5.72 -9.28
C PHE A 66 -2.30 5.89 -7.90
N MET A 67 -3.01 6.55 -6.97
CA MET A 67 -2.54 6.77 -5.60
C MET A 67 -2.20 5.44 -4.90
N LEU A 68 -3.07 4.43 -5.02
CA LEU A 68 -2.83 3.12 -4.43
C LEU A 68 -1.62 2.41 -5.05
N CYS A 69 -1.45 2.48 -6.38
CA CYS A 69 -0.29 1.92 -7.06
C CYS A 69 1.02 2.57 -6.58
N PHE A 70 1.05 3.89 -6.47
CA PHE A 70 2.24 4.61 -6.00
C PHE A 70 2.53 4.33 -4.53
N GLY A 71 1.50 4.21 -3.69
CA GLY A 71 1.65 3.75 -2.30
C GLY A 71 2.29 2.37 -2.21
N GLY A 72 1.84 1.41 -3.03
CA GLY A 72 2.42 0.07 -3.06
C GLY A 72 3.86 0.02 -3.57
N ILE A 73 4.18 0.76 -4.63
CA ILE A 73 5.56 0.87 -5.13
C ILE A 73 6.46 1.52 -4.07
N PHE A 74 5.97 2.56 -3.39
CA PHE A 74 6.68 3.23 -2.32
C PHE A 74 6.99 2.27 -1.16
N ALA A 75 5.98 1.52 -0.67
CA ALA A 75 6.16 0.53 0.39
C ALA A 75 7.28 -0.47 0.02
N PHE A 76 7.18 -1.09 -1.16
CA PHE A 76 8.22 -2.02 -1.63
C PHE A 76 9.60 -1.37 -1.67
N ALA A 77 9.72 -0.15 -2.21
CA ALA A 77 11.00 0.53 -2.37
C ALA A 77 11.64 0.85 -1.02
N VAL A 78 10.87 1.38 -0.07
CA VAL A 78 11.39 1.81 1.25
C VAL A 78 11.78 0.60 2.09
N HIS A 79 10.97 -0.45 2.15
CA HIS A 79 11.33 -1.65 2.91
C HIS A 79 12.49 -2.41 2.27
N THR A 80 12.58 -2.44 0.94
CA THR A 80 13.76 -2.98 0.25
C THR A 80 15.02 -2.16 0.58
N TYR A 81 14.92 -0.83 0.65
CA TYR A 81 16.02 0.04 1.06
C TYR A 81 16.48 -0.26 2.49
N PHE A 82 15.56 -0.39 3.44
CA PHE A 82 15.90 -0.70 4.83
C PHE A 82 16.48 -2.10 5.01
N LEU A 83 15.92 -3.12 4.36
CA LEU A 83 16.49 -4.48 4.35
C LEU A 83 17.92 -4.49 3.80
N LYS A 84 18.19 -3.73 2.73
CA LYS A 84 19.55 -3.57 2.18
C LYS A 84 20.52 -2.86 3.13
N LYS A 85 20.02 -2.11 4.12
CA LYS A 85 20.82 -1.48 5.18
C LYS A 85 21.05 -2.41 6.38
N GLY A 86 20.58 -3.66 6.32
CA GLY A 86 20.76 -4.64 7.39
C GLY A 86 19.74 -4.52 8.52
N ARG A 87 18.60 -3.85 8.28
CA ARG A 87 17.47 -3.84 9.19
C ARG A 87 16.74 -5.19 9.14
N GLU A 88 16.25 -5.64 10.30
CA GLU A 88 15.58 -6.94 10.45
C GLU A 88 14.05 -6.83 10.26
N GLU A 89 13.52 -5.61 10.32
CA GLU A 89 12.13 -5.29 10.06
C GLU A 89 11.72 -5.80 8.67
N PHE A 90 10.61 -6.52 8.58
CA PHE A 90 10.09 -7.13 7.34
C PHE A 90 11.01 -8.20 6.70
N ASN A 91 11.96 -8.78 7.45
CA ASN A 91 12.90 -9.78 6.92
C ASN A 91 12.33 -11.22 6.87
N THR A 92 11.09 -11.44 7.34
CA THR A 92 10.46 -12.76 7.32
C THR A 92 10.07 -13.20 5.90
N PRO A 93 9.94 -14.51 5.63
CA PRO A 93 9.50 -14.99 4.31
C PRO A 93 8.13 -14.43 3.88
N ILE A 94 7.19 -14.32 4.82
CA ILE A 94 5.83 -13.82 4.51
C ILE A 94 5.83 -12.31 4.25
N SER A 95 6.57 -11.52 5.03
CA SER A 95 6.71 -10.07 4.81
C SER A 95 7.29 -9.78 3.43
N LYS A 96 8.36 -10.49 3.04
CA LYS A 96 8.96 -10.36 1.70
C LYS A 96 8.02 -10.78 0.59
N PHE A 97 7.24 -11.84 0.79
CA PHE A 97 6.22 -12.26 -0.17
C PHE A 97 5.15 -11.19 -0.35
N ILE A 98 4.61 -10.63 0.74
CA ILE A 98 3.61 -9.55 0.69
C ILE A 98 4.19 -8.34 -0.06
N LEU A 99 5.39 -7.89 0.27
CA LEU A 99 6.04 -6.76 -0.41
C LEU A 99 6.24 -7.02 -1.91
N ALA A 100 6.72 -8.20 -2.30
CA ALA A 100 6.88 -8.57 -3.70
C ALA A 100 5.54 -8.62 -4.44
N ALA A 101 4.49 -9.17 -3.80
CA ALA A 101 3.14 -9.19 -4.35
C ALA A 101 2.57 -7.78 -4.52
N ILE A 102 2.77 -6.88 -3.54
CA ILE A 102 2.39 -5.46 -3.62
C ILE A 102 3.01 -4.82 -4.87
N LEU A 103 4.30 -5.04 -5.11
CA LEU A 103 4.97 -4.48 -6.30
C LEU A 103 4.35 -5.00 -7.59
N VAL A 104 4.21 -6.32 -7.73
CA VAL A 104 3.67 -6.95 -8.94
C VAL A 104 2.25 -6.45 -9.22
N VAL A 105 1.38 -6.45 -8.20
CA VAL A 105 -0.02 -6.02 -8.35
C VAL A 105 -0.09 -4.51 -8.60
N SER A 106 0.73 -3.70 -7.94
CA SER A 106 0.77 -2.25 -8.17
C SER A 106 1.21 -1.89 -9.59
N VAL A 107 2.21 -2.59 -10.14
CA VAL A 107 2.63 -2.39 -11.53
C VAL A 107 1.53 -2.83 -12.51
N ALA A 108 0.91 -4.00 -12.29
CA ALA A 108 -0.19 -4.48 -13.13
C ALA A 108 -1.40 -3.54 -13.09
N GLN A 109 -1.76 -3.05 -11.90
CA GLN A 109 -2.82 -2.06 -11.70
C GLN A 109 -2.47 -0.72 -12.35
N LEU A 110 -1.23 -0.25 -12.26
CA LEU A 110 -0.77 0.99 -12.87
C LEU A 110 -0.91 0.94 -14.39
N VAL A 111 -0.40 -0.13 -15.03
CA VAL A 111 -0.52 -0.34 -16.48
C VAL A 111 -2.00 -0.39 -16.89
N THR A 112 -2.83 -1.12 -16.15
CA THR A 112 -4.27 -1.22 -16.42
C THR A 112 -4.98 0.13 -16.26
N THR A 113 -4.62 0.91 -15.24
CA THR A 113 -5.20 2.24 -14.99
C THR A 113 -4.86 3.20 -16.12
N ILE A 114 -3.61 3.19 -16.59
CA ILE A 114 -3.17 3.99 -17.75
C ILE A 114 -3.94 3.58 -19.01
N TYR A 115 -4.09 2.27 -19.24
CA TYR A 115 -4.82 1.76 -20.40
C TYR A 115 -6.27 2.26 -20.42
N VAL A 116 -6.99 2.13 -19.30
CA VAL A 116 -8.39 2.58 -19.13
C VAL A 116 -8.51 4.11 -19.16
N MET A 117 -7.47 4.86 -18.81
CA MET A 117 -7.52 6.32 -18.88
C MET A 117 -7.42 6.83 -20.32
N ILE A 118 -6.75 6.06 -21.21
CA ILE A 118 -6.50 6.45 -22.60
C ILE A 118 -7.60 5.91 -23.55
N HIS A 119 -8.31 4.85 -23.18
CA HIS A 119 -9.33 4.17 -24.00
C HIS A 119 -10.67 4.10 -23.28
#